data_AF-N9QG51-F1
#
_entry.id   AF-N9QG51-F1
#
_cell.length_a   1.000
_cell.length_b   1.000
_cell.length_c   1.000
_cell.angle_alpha   90.00
_cell.angle_beta   90.00
_cell.angle_gamma   90.00
#
_symmetry.space_group_name_H-M   'P 1'
#
loop_
_entity.id
_entity.type
_entity.pdbx_description
1 polymer ?
#
loop_
_entity_poly.entity_id
_entity_poly.type
_entity_poly.pdbx_seq_one_letter_code
_entity_poly.pdbx_strand_id
1 'polypeptide(L)'
;MNLQYERIEQLCRQLGLQTVASQWSHHAQQTLAKDGSYADFVEAMLLHEYTAKQQRSQQIRENLNTFFAYPAEIRKAIYTTNAIESLNSVIRQAIKKRKVFPTDDSVRKVIYLAIDAASKKWNMPIRDWRLAMSRFIIEFGDRLSNRL
;
A
#
# COMPACT_ATOMS: atom_id res chain seq x y z
N MET A 1 -24.42 15.94 -8.48
CA MET A 1 -22.98 16.14 -8.24
C MET A 1 -22.48 17.26 -9.14
N ASN A 2 -21.64 18.15 -8.61
CA ASN A 2 -21.20 19.32 -9.35
C ASN A 2 -19.99 18.96 -10.22
N LEU A 3 -20.15 18.97 -11.55
CA LEU A 3 -19.15 18.54 -12.53
C LEU A 3 -17.79 19.22 -12.37
N GLN A 4 -17.76 20.43 -11.80
CA GLN A 4 -16.52 21.15 -11.52
C GLN A 4 -15.70 20.50 -10.41
N TYR A 5 -16.35 19.93 -9.38
CA TYR A 5 -15.66 19.30 -8.25
C TYR A 5 -14.90 18.05 -8.72
N GLU A 6 -15.53 17.22 -9.55
CA GLU A 6 -14.89 16.02 -10.12
C GLU A 6 -13.68 16.36 -10.98
N ARG A 7 -13.76 17.44 -11.78
CA ARG A 7 -12.64 17.91 -12.61
C ARG A 7 -11.46 18.38 -11.76
N ILE A 8 -11.73 19.14 -10.70
CA ILE A 8 -10.70 19.61 -9.77
C ILE A 8 -10.05 18.41 -9.08
N GLU A 9 -10.86 17.45 -8.61
CA GLU A 9 -10.35 16.24 -7.95
C GLU A 9 -9.45 15.42 -8.89
N GLN A 10 -9.84 15.25 -10.15
CA GLN A 10 -9.02 14.58 -11.17
C GLN A 10 -7.69 15.29 -11.41
N LEU A 11 -7.70 16.61 -11.55
CA LEU A 11 -6.48 17.41 -11.72
C LEU A 11 -5.56 17.31 -10.50
N CYS A 12 -6.12 17.41 -9.29
CA CYS A 12 -5.37 17.22 -8.06
C CYS A 12 -4.74 15.82 -8.00
N ARG A 13 -5.46 14.76 -8.40
CA ARG A 13 -4.92 13.40 -8.48
C ARG A 13 -3.76 13.31 -9.48
N GLN A 14 -3.88 13.90 -10.66
CA GLN A 14 -2.82 13.92 -11.68
C GLN A 14 -1.56 14.67 -11.21
N LEU A 15 -1.73 15.76 -10.47
CA LEU A 15 -0.64 16.56 -9.90
C LEU A 15 -0.07 15.95 -8.61
N GLY A 16 -0.61 14.82 -8.13
CA GLY A 16 -0.20 14.19 -6.88
C GLY A 16 -0.51 15.04 -5.65
N LEU A 17 -1.61 15.80 -5.67
CA LEU A 17 -2.13 16.65 -4.61
C LEU A 17 -3.35 15.98 -3.93
N GLN A 18 -3.12 14.84 -3.28
CA GLN A 18 -4.20 13.96 -2.82
C GLN A 18 -4.99 14.57 -1.65
N THR A 19 -4.32 15.32 -0.78
CA THR A 19 -4.93 15.95 0.39
C THR A 19 -5.76 17.15 -0.04
N VAL A 20 -5.25 17.94 -0.99
CA VAL A 20 -5.99 19.04 -1.62
C VAL A 20 -7.27 18.54 -2.28
N ALA A 21 -7.21 17.43 -3.02
CA ALA A 21 -8.36 16.87 -3.74
C ALA A 21 -9.59 16.65 -2.82
N SER A 22 -9.35 16.24 -1.58
CA SER A 22 -10.40 15.91 -0.60
C SER A 22 -10.80 17.07 0.32
N GLN A 23 -9.95 18.09 0.50
CA GLN A 23 -10.12 19.10 1.55
C GLN A 23 -10.18 20.56 1.05
N TRP A 24 -9.99 20.81 -0.25
CA TRP A 24 -9.97 22.19 -0.79
C TRP A 24 -11.24 22.99 -0.46
N SER A 25 -12.42 22.34 -0.47
CA SER A 25 -13.71 22.98 -0.16
C SER A 25 -13.80 23.42 1.29
N HIS A 26 -13.23 22.64 2.21
CA HIS A 26 -13.17 22.96 3.63
C HIS A 26 -12.27 24.17 3.89
N HIS A 27 -11.09 24.20 3.26
CA HIS A 27 -10.18 25.35 3.35
C HIS A 27 -10.80 26.62 2.74
N ALA A 28 -11.59 26.50 1.67
CA ALA A 28 -12.27 27.64 1.06
C ALA A 28 -13.31 28.24 2.01
N GLN A 29 -14.12 27.38 2.66
CA GLN A 29 -15.09 27.79 3.67
C GLN A 29 -14.42 28.42 4.89
N GLN A 30 -13.29 27.86 5.35
CA GLN A 30 -12.53 28.43 6.48
C GLN A 30 -11.95 29.80 6.17
N THR A 31 -11.50 30.04 4.93
CA THR A 31 -10.94 31.34 4.55
C THR A 31 -12.03 32.41 4.44
N LEU A 32 -13.17 32.04 3.86
CA LEU A 32 -14.37 32.88 3.83
C LEU A 32 -14.84 33.27 5.24
N ALA A 33 -14.74 32.36 6.21
CA ALA A 33 -15.13 32.63 7.60
C ALA A 33 -14.14 33.52 8.37
N LYS A 34 -12.91 33.69 7.88
CA LYS A 34 -11.84 34.45 8.54
C LYS A 34 -11.57 35.81 7.89
N ASP A 35 -12.38 36.22 6.91
CA ASP A 35 -12.09 37.36 6.02
C ASP A 35 -10.67 37.30 5.43
N GLY A 36 -10.15 36.09 5.20
CA GLY A 36 -8.79 35.88 4.74
C GLY A 36 -8.63 36.20 3.26
N SER A 37 -7.41 36.59 2.86
CA SER A 37 -7.09 36.83 1.46
C SER A 37 -7.08 35.52 0.67
N TYR A 38 -7.29 35.62 -0.65
CA TYR A 38 -7.07 34.49 -1.57
C TYR A 38 -5.65 33.92 -1.44
N ALA A 39 -4.65 34.76 -1.17
CA ALA A 39 -3.28 34.31 -0.94
C ALA A 39 -3.17 33.37 0.27
N ASP A 40 -3.84 33.70 1.37
CA ASP A 40 -3.83 32.91 2.62
C ASP A 40 -4.49 31.54 2.41
N PHE A 41 -5.55 31.49 1.59
CA PHE A 41 -6.19 30.24 1.20
C PHE A 41 -5.23 29.31 0.44
N VAL A 42 -4.55 29.85 -0.58
CA VAL A 42 -3.61 29.07 -1.41
C VAL A 42 -2.42 28.62 -0.57
N GLU A 43 -1.87 29.49 0.28
CA GLU A 43 -0.79 29.14 1.19
C GLU A 43 -1.18 28.01 2.15
N ALA A 44 -2.34 28.12 2.82
CA ALA A 44 -2.84 27.10 3.73
C ALA A 44 -3.02 25.74 3.03
N MET A 45 -3.56 25.75 1.81
CA MET A 45 -3.76 24.54 1.02
C MET A 45 -2.43 23.89 0.61
N LEU A 46 -1.44 24.68 0.19
CA LEU A 46 -0.12 24.19 -0.19
C LEU A 46 0.68 23.67 1.02
N LEU A 47 0.62 24.38 2.15
CA LEU A 47 1.25 23.94 3.40
C LEU A 47 0.65 22.62 3.88
N HIS A 48 -0.68 22.47 3.80
CA HIS A 48 -1.33 21.23 4.19
C HIS A 48 -0.89 20.05 3.32
N GLU A 49 -0.84 20.23 2.00
CA GLU A 49 -0.33 19.19 1.09
C GLU A 49 1.16 18.88 1.32
N TYR A 50 1.97 19.91 1.56
CA TYR A 50 3.39 19.75 1.85
C TYR A 50 3.60 18.93 3.13
N THR A 51 2.92 19.28 4.22
CA THR A 51 3.01 18.54 5.49
C THR A 51 2.54 17.08 5.35
N ALA A 52 1.42 16.85 4.65
CA ALA A 52 0.93 15.50 4.37
C ALA A 52 1.94 14.66 3.55
N LYS A 53 2.59 15.26 2.55
CA LYS A 53 3.68 14.61 1.78
C LYS A 53 4.88 14.29 2.67
N GLN A 54 5.30 15.20 3.54
CA GLN A 54 6.41 14.97 4.46
C GLN A 54 6.09 13.84 5.44
N GLN A 55 4.90 13.82 6.02
CA GLN A 55 4.47 12.75 6.92
C GLN A 55 4.47 11.39 6.21
N ARG A 56 3.92 11.32 4.99
CA ARG A 56 3.92 10.08 4.20
C ARG A 56 5.34 9.59 3.91
N SER A 57 6.24 10.52 3.55
CA SER A 57 7.66 10.22 3.32
C SER A 57 8.34 9.70 4.58
N GLN A 58 8.10 10.35 5.73
CA GLN A 58 8.64 9.94 7.01
C GLN A 58 8.17 8.55 7.41
N GLN A 59 6.87 8.25 7.29
CA GLN A 59 6.31 6.92 7.57
C GLN A 59 6.94 5.85 6.68
N ILE A 60 7.09 6.12 5.37
CA ILE A 60 7.77 5.21 4.46
C ILE A 60 9.21 4.97 4.90
N ARG A 61 9.94 6.03 5.28
CA ARG A 61 11.32 5.93 5.75
C ARG A 61 11.44 5.09 7.02
N GLU A 62 10.56 5.30 8.01
CA GLU A 62 10.52 4.51 9.25
C GLU A 62 10.26 3.02 8.97
N ASN A 63 9.32 2.72 8.07
CA ASN A 63 9.05 1.35 7.65
C ASN A 63 10.24 0.71 6.93
N LEU A 64 10.93 1.46 6.06
CA LEU A 64 12.11 0.97 5.34
C LEU A 64 13.30 0.75 6.28
N ASN A 65 13.49 1.59 7.30
CA ASN A 65 14.57 1.42 8.29
C ASN A 65 14.49 0.05 8.96
N THR A 66 13.28 -0.40 9.31
CA THR A 66 13.06 -1.73 9.92
C THR A 66 13.48 -2.85 8.96
N PHE A 67 13.18 -2.71 7.67
CA PHE A 67 13.61 -3.70 6.67
C PHE A 67 15.13 -3.75 6.52
N PHE A 68 15.81 -2.59 6.54
CA PHE A 68 17.28 -2.52 6.44
C PHE A 68 18.01 -2.98 7.71
N ALA A 69 17.32 -3.06 8.85
CA ALA A 69 17.88 -3.64 10.07
C ALA A 69 18.16 -5.15 9.94
N TYR A 70 17.47 -5.86 9.04
CA TYR A 70 17.69 -7.29 8.84
C TYR A 70 18.96 -7.57 7.99
N PRO A 71 19.68 -8.67 8.29
CA PRO A 71 20.76 -9.20 7.46
C PRO A 71 20.35 -9.41 6.00
N ALA A 72 21.33 -9.42 5.11
CA ALA A 72 21.12 -9.59 3.68
C ALA A 72 20.36 -10.88 3.34
N GLU A 73 20.61 -11.95 4.10
CA GLU A 73 20.01 -13.27 3.90
C GLU A 73 18.51 -13.29 4.25
N ILE A 74 18.11 -12.57 5.30
CA ILE A 74 16.71 -12.39 5.68
C ILE A 74 16.02 -11.44 4.70
N ARG A 75 16.65 -10.31 4.37
CA ARG A 75 16.11 -9.37 3.38
C ARG A 75 15.80 -10.10 2.07
N LYS A 76 16.75 -10.89 1.56
CA LYS A 76 16.58 -11.64 0.30
C LYS A 76 15.35 -12.53 0.31
N ALA A 77 15.04 -13.19 1.42
CA ALA A 77 13.81 -13.97 1.56
C ALA A 77 12.55 -13.08 1.52
N ILE A 78 12.58 -11.91 2.19
CA ILE A 78 11.46 -10.97 2.27
C ILE A 78 11.15 -10.31 0.92
N TYR A 79 12.16 -9.74 0.23
CA TYR A 79 11.93 -8.97 -1.00
C TYR A 79 11.85 -9.83 -2.27
N THR A 80 11.70 -11.16 -2.16
CA THR A 80 11.46 -11.99 -3.35
C THR A 80 10.14 -11.59 -4.02
N THR A 81 10.24 -10.75 -5.06
CA THR A 81 9.08 -10.20 -5.78
C THR A 81 8.22 -11.31 -6.39
N ASN A 82 8.86 -12.42 -6.78
CA ASN A 82 8.23 -13.59 -7.39
C ASN A 82 7.06 -14.17 -6.58
N ALA A 83 7.11 -14.17 -5.24
CA ALA A 83 6.06 -14.79 -4.43
C ALA A 83 4.74 -14.00 -4.52
N ILE A 84 4.80 -12.68 -4.32
CA ILE A 84 3.62 -11.80 -4.35
C ILE A 84 3.16 -11.61 -5.81
N GLU A 85 4.09 -11.44 -6.75
CA GLU A 85 3.76 -11.23 -8.16
C GLU A 85 3.12 -12.46 -8.80
N SER A 86 3.60 -13.66 -8.49
CA SER A 86 3.02 -14.91 -8.99
C SER A 86 1.58 -15.09 -8.50
N LEU A 87 1.29 -14.83 -7.23
CA LEU A 87 -0.05 -14.86 -6.67
C LEU A 87 -0.96 -13.80 -7.32
N ASN A 88 -0.47 -12.56 -7.43
CA ASN A 88 -1.20 -11.48 -8.10
C ASN A 88 -1.52 -11.82 -9.56
N SER A 89 -0.62 -12.51 -10.26
CA SER A 89 -0.85 -12.98 -11.63
C SER A 89 -2.00 -14.00 -11.68
N VAL A 90 -2.02 -14.98 -10.76
CA VAL A 90 -3.10 -15.96 -10.64
C VAL A 90 -4.43 -15.28 -10.35
N ILE A 91 -4.47 -14.35 -9.40
CA ILE A 91 -5.69 -13.60 -9.05
C ILE A 91 -6.18 -12.80 -10.26
N ARG A 92 -5.29 -12.05 -10.93
CA ARG A 92 -5.64 -11.29 -12.15
C ARG A 92 -6.21 -12.20 -13.23
N GLN A 93 -5.63 -13.38 -13.42
CA GLN A 93 -6.11 -14.34 -14.42
C GLN A 93 -7.50 -14.90 -14.06
N ALA A 94 -7.77 -15.16 -12.78
CA ALA A 94 -9.07 -15.63 -12.30
C ALA A 94 -10.18 -14.59 -12.51
N ILE A 95 -9.90 -13.31 -12.25
CA ILE A 95 -10.87 -12.21 -12.40
C ILE A 95 -11.00 -11.74 -13.86
N LYS A 96 -9.97 -11.92 -14.71
CA LYS A 96 -9.99 -11.43 -16.11
C LYS A 96 -11.18 -11.97 -16.92
N LYS A 97 -11.64 -13.20 -16.61
CA LYS A 97 -12.78 -13.83 -17.27
C LYS A 97 -14.14 -13.32 -16.77
N ARG A 98 -14.19 -12.66 -15.60
CA ARG A 98 -15.43 -12.18 -14.95
C ARG A 98 -15.27 -10.70 -14.58
N LYS A 99 -15.67 -9.81 -15.48
CA LYS A 99 -15.53 -8.34 -15.29
C LYS A 99 -16.52 -7.76 -14.27
N VAL A 100 -17.66 -8.41 -14.04
CA VAL A 100 -18.70 -7.97 -13.11
C VAL A 100 -19.06 -9.13 -12.21
N PHE A 101 -19.17 -8.84 -10.91
CA PHE A 101 -19.54 -9.81 -9.89
C PHE A 101 -20.89 -9.39 -9.27
N PRO A 102 -21.84 -10.32 -9.08
CA PRO A 102 -23.15 -9.99 -8.50
C PRO A 102 -23.11 -9.56 -7.03
N THR A 103 -22.17 -10.11 -6.26
CA THR A 103 -22.01 -9.84 -4.81
C THR A 103 -20.55 -9.92 -4.40
N ASP A 104 -20.17 -9.27 -3.29
CA ASP A 104 -18.82 -9.34 -2.74
C ASP A 104 -18.42 -10.77 -2.36
N ASP A 105 -19.36 -11.57 -1.85
CA ASP A 105 -19.13 -12.98 -1.54
C ASP A 105 -18.78 -13.80 -2.78
N SER A 106 -19.35 -13.47 -3.94
CA SER A 106 -19.02 -14.14 -5.20
C SER A 106 -17.57 -13.85 -5.63
N VAL A 107 -17.08 -12.62 -5.43
CA VAL A 107 -15.68 -12.25 -5.65
C VAL A 107 -14.77 -13.02 -4.70
N ARG A 108 -15.10 -13.00 -3.40
CA ARG A 108 -14.32 -13.67 -2.35
C ARG A 108 -14.18 -15.16 -2.64
N LYS A 109 -15.26 -15.84 -3.06
CA LYS A 109 -15.25 -17.26 -3.40
C LYS A 109 -14.37 -17.56 -4.61
N VAL A 110 -14.41 -16.72 -5.65
CA VAL A 110 -13.56 -16.88 -6.84
C VAL A 110 -12.08 -16.70 -6.50
N ILE A 111 -11.75 -15.67 -5.71
CA ILE A 111 -10.37 -15.44 -5.25
C ILE A 111 -9.90 -16.61 -4.39
N TYR A 112 -10.72 -17.06 -3.43
CA TYR A 112 -10.39 -18.21 -2.58
C TYR A 112 -10.07 -19.47 -3.39
N LEU A 113 -10.93 -19.84 -4.35
CA LEU A 113 -10.70 -21.01 -5.20
C LEU A 113 -9.44 -20.88 -6.06
N ALA A 114 -9.13 -19.67 -6.55
CA ALA A 114 -7.91 -19.43 -7.31
C ALA A 114 -6.65 -19.59 -6.43
N ILE A 115 -6.69 -19.12 -5.18
CA ILE A 115 -5.61 -19.28 -4.22
C ILE A 115 -5.45 -20.75 -3.82
N ASP A 116 -6.53 -21.46 -3.52
CA ASP A 116 -6.51 -22.90 -3.19
C ASP A 116 -5.93 -23.75 -4.33
N ALA A 117 -6.28 -23.42 -5.57
CA ALA A 117 -5.71 -24.10 -6.73
C ALA A 117 -4.21 -23.80 -6.92
N ALA A 118 -3.77 -22.58 -6.60
CA ALA A 118 -2.36 -22.19 -6.68
C ALA A 118 -1.52 -22.78 -5.54
N SER A 119 -2.06 -22.82 -4.32
CA SER A 119 -1.34 -23.32 -3.14
C SER A 119 -0.92 -24.78 -3.28
N LYS A 120 -1.72 -25.60 -3.97
CA LYS A 120 -1.39 -27.01 -4.31
C LYS A 120 -0.10 -27.16 -5.13
N LYS A 121 0.39 -26.08 -5.75
CA LYS A 121 1.65 -26.07 -6.53
C LYS A 121 2.84 -25.51 -5.74
N TRP A 122 2.64 -25.03 -4.52
CA TRP A 122 3.69 -24.46 -3.66
C TRP A 122 4.49 -25.55 -2.93
N ASN A 123 5.04 -26.48 -3.70
CA ASN A 123 5.79 -27.62 -3.17
C ASN A 123 7.29 -27.33 -3.09
N MET A 124 7.76 -26.27 -3.74
CA MET A 124 9.18 -25.90 -3.75
C MET A 124 9.51 -24.98 -2.57
N PRO A 125 10.60 -25.28 -1.83
CA PRO A 125 11.05 -24.41 -0.76
C PRO A 125 11.57 -23.07 -1.30
N ILE A 126 11.47 -22.03 -0.47
CA ILE A 126 12.00 -20.70 -0.79
C ILE A 126 13.51 -20.82 -1.05
N ARG A 127 14.00 -20.15 -2.10
CA ARG A 127 15.42 -20.12 -2.44
C ARG A 127 16.22 -19.53 -1.28
N ASP A 128 17.35 -20.18 -0.94
CA ASP A 128 18.25 -19.77 0.16
C ASP A 128 17.58 -19.77 1.55
N TRP A 129 16.41 -20.43 1.71
CA TRP A 129 15.67 -20.45 2.98
C TRP A 129 16.49 -21.00 4.15
N ARG A 130 17.33 -22.01 3.93
CA ARG A 130 18.20 -22.57 4.98
C ARG A 130 19.14 -21.52 5.56
N LEU A 131 19.72 -20.68 4.70
CA LEU A 131 20.64 -19.63 5.12
C LEU A 131 19.90 -18.53 5.89
N ALA A 132 18.71 -18.13 5.41
CA ALA A 132 17.86 -17.19 6.12
C ALA A 132 17.41 -17.75 7.48
N MET A 133 17.04 -19.03 7.56
CA MET A 133 16.65 -19.72 8.78
C MET A 133 17.79 -19.72 9.82
N SER A 134 19.02 -20.02 9.40
CA SER A 134 20.18 -19.93 10.31
C SER A 134 20.33 -18.53 10.91
N ARG A 135 20.12 -17.46 10.11
CA ARG A 135 20.13 -16.09 10.61
C ARG A 135 18.97 -15.79 11.56
N PHE A 136 17.76 -16.26 11.23
CA PHE A 136 16.59 -16.12 12.12
C PHE A 136 16.83 -16.78 13.48
N ILE A 137 17.48 -17.94 13.53
CA ILE A 137 17.82 -18.63 14.78
C ILE A 137 18.81 -17.81 15.60
N ILE A 138 19.79 -17.17 14.97
CA ILE A 138 20.79 -16.34 15.67
C ILE A 138 20.15 -15.07 16.22
N GLU A 139 19.33 -14.37 15.43
CA GLU A 139 18.74 -13.08 15.83
C GLU A 139 17.51 -13.20 16.73
N PHE A 140 16.74 -14.27 16.58
CA PHE A 140 15.43 -14.45 17.23
C PHE A 140 15.26 -15.83 17.88
N GLY A 141 16.36 -16.47 18.29
CA GLY A 141 16.39 -17.82 18.85
C GLY A 141 15.37 -18.04 19.97
N ASP A 142 15.23 -17.08 20.89
CA ASP A 142 14.27 -17.15 22.01
C ASP A 142 12.79 -17.20 21.58
N ARG A 143 12.48 -16.71 20.37
CA ARG A 143 11.11 -16.74 19.81
C ARG A 143 10.83 -18.06 19.07
N LEU A 144 11.88 -18.73 18.61
CA LEU A 144 11.82 -19.97 17.84
C LEU A 144 11.93 -21.21 18.72
N SER A 145 12.63 -21.13 19.86
CA SER A 145 12.76 -22.22 20.84
C SER A 145 11.41 -22.68 21.42
N ASN A 146 10.40 -21.81 21.47
CA ASN A 146 9.04 -22.14 21.89
C ASN A 146 8.18 -22.78 20.78
N ARG A 147 8.69 -22.97 19.56
CA ARG A 147 7.91 -23.42 18.38
C ARG A 147 8.57 -24.51 17.53
N LEU A 148 9.77 -24.95 17.92
CA LEU A 148 10.47 -26.10 17.37
C LEU A 148 10.31 -27.28 18.31
#